data_AF-F2TCR2-F1
#
_entry.id   AF-F2TCR2-F1
#
_cell.length_a   1.000
_cell.length_b   1.000
_cell.length_c   1.000
_cell.angle_alpha   90.00
_cell.angle_beta   90.00
_cell.angle_gamma   90.00
#
_symmetry.space_group_name_H-M   'P 1'
#
loop_
_entity.id
_entity.type
_entity.pdbx_description
1 polymer ?
#
loop_
_entity_poly.entity_id
_entity_poly.type
_entity_poly.pdbx_seq_one_letter_code
_entity_poly.pdbx_strand_id
1 'polypeptide(L)'
;MASISEAVSNPLHSSMDDAHTGTTPREALAKTFDWSFVPNCNDGGFTFWSKHCVPVLSSLLRNVGSYTEEQQKSHLAFLENYIIPHMGPPPDKTYPRSLLTPNGAPFEASINFNSSGKACVRFTFEPVMPERGSLADTPIPRIAEAVKADMRWFKQFSAEYFP
;
A
#
# COMPACT_ATOMS: atom_id res chain seq x y z
N MET A 1 -28.94 -4.55 -52.93
CA MET A 1 -29.44 -3.97 -51.66
C MET A 1 -28.36 -4.11 -50.62
N ALA A 2 -28.04 -3.01 -49.95
CA ALA A 2 -27.03 -2.89 -48.91
C ALA A 2 -27.57 -3.24 -47.51
N SER A 3 -26.61 -3.53 -46.61
CA SER A 3 -26.48 -3.09 -45.19
C SER A 3 -26.39 -4.21 -44.13
N ILE A 4 -25.20 -4.42 -43.53
CA ILE A 4 -24.63 -3.87 -42.25
C ILE A 4 -25.20 -4.64 -41.03
N SER A 5 -24.38 -5.27 -40.15
CA SER A 5 -23.71 -4.63 -39.00
C SER A 5 -22.75 -5.65 -38.35
N GLU A 6 -21.43 -5.44 -38.40
CA GLU A 6 -20.57 -4.76 -37.40
C GLU A 6 -20.38 -5.53 -36.08
N ALA A 7 -19.14 -5.97 -35.90
CA ALA A 7 -18.59 -6.46 -34.65
C ALA A 7 -18.45 -5.29 -33.67
N VAL A 8 -19.09 -5.41 -32.50
CA VAL A 8 -18.91 -4.48 -31.39
C VAL A 8 -17.50 -4.67 -30.82
N SER A 9 -16.62 -3.73 -31.16
CA SER A 9 -15.32 -3.54 -30.53
C SER A 9 -15.55 -3.04 -29.10
N ASN A 10 -14.89 -3.67 -28.13
CA ASN A 10 -15.03 -3.41 -26.69
C ASN A 10 -14.19 -2.17 -26.32
N PRO A 11 -14.79 -1.02 -25.95
CA PRO A 11 -14.05 0.20 -25.68
C PRO A 11 -13.78 0.34 -24.18
N LEU A 12 -12.79 -0.40 -23.67
CA LEU A 12 -12.23 -0.15 -22.33
C LEU A 12 -10.70 -0.12 -22.31
N HIS A 13 -10.06 -0.02 -23.47
CA HIS A 13 -8.62 0.08 -23.57
C HIS A 13 -8.20 1.22 -24.50
N SER A 14 -8.57 2.46 -24.19
CA SER A 14 -7.81 3.63 -24.63
C SER A 14 -8.27 4.90 -23.92
N SER A 15 -7.31 5.80 -23.68
CA SER A 15 -7.45 7.15 -23.15
C SER A 15 -7.40 7.30 -21.62
N MET A 16 -6.18 7.19 -21.09
CA MET A 16 -5.75 8.06 -20.00
C MET A 16 -4.28 8.44 -20.22
N ASP A 17 -3.96 8.92 -21.42
CA ASP A 17 -2.77 9.73 -21.65
C ASP A 17 -3.17 11.19 -21.43
N ASP A 18 -3.35 11.56 -20.16
CA ASP A 18 -3.33 12.96 -19.75
C ASP A 18 -2.24 13.11 -18.69
N ALA A 19 -1.31 13.99 -19.03
CA ALA A 19 -0.03 14.18 -18.39
C ALA A 19 -0.13 14.44 -16.88
N HIS A 20 0.37 13.49 -16.09
CA HIS A 20 0.92 13.78 -14.78
C HIS A 20 2.45 13.84 -14.92
N THR A 21 2.98 15.00 -15.33
CA THR A 21 4.42 15.32 -15.33
C THR A 21 4.95 15.53 -13.90
N GLY A 22 4.60 14.64 -13.00
CA GLY A 22 5.10 14.56 -11.63
C GLY A 22 5.57 13.13 -11.38
N THR A 23 6.81 12.98 -10.91
CA THR A 23 7.33 11.68 -10.45
C THR A 23 6.36 11.09 -9.42
N THR A 24 5.80 9.91 -9.68
CA THR A 24 4.87 9.28 -8.73
C THR A 24 5.57 9.03 -7.39
N PRO A 25 4.86 8.98 -6.24
CA PRO A 25 5.52 8.65 -4.97
C PRO A 25 6.31 7.34 -5.05
N ARG A 26 5.82 6.35 -5.80
CA ARG A 26 6.53 5.11 -6.15
C ARG A 26 7.85 5.37 -6.90
N GLU A 27 7.84 6.16 -7.96
CA GLU A 27 9.05 6.49 -8.72
C GLU A 27 10.05 7.32 -7.90
N ALA A 28 9.56 8.16 -7.00
CA ALA A 28 10.40 8.90 -6.07
C ALA A 28 10.99 7.98 -4.98
N LEU A 29 10.25 6.97 -4.50
CA LEU A 29 10.76 5.91 -3.62
C LEU A 29 11.85 5.09 -4.33
N ALA A 30 11.61 4.73 -5.59
CA ALA A 30 12.56 4.00 -6.42
C ALA A 30 13.92 4.72 -6.54
N LYS A 31 13.91 6.06 -6.57
CA LYS A 31 15.11 6.91 -6.72
C LYS A 31 15.84 7.25 -5.42
N THR A 32 15.15 7.22 -4.28
CA THR A 32 15.70 7.71 -2.99
C THR A 32 16.20 6.61 -2.09
N PHE A 33 15.73 5.38 -2.29
CA PHE A 33 16.10 4.24 -1.48
C PHE A 33 17.17 3.41 -2.19
N ASP A 34 18.29 3.15 -1.54
CA ASP A 34 19.24 2.16 -2.03
C ASP A 34 18.68 0.76 -1.79
N TRP A 35 17.98 0.29 -2.81
CA TRP A 35 17.35 -1.00 -2.91
C TRP A 35 18.33 -2.19 -2.83
N SER A 36 19.65 -1.95 -2.92
CA SER A 36 20.65 -3.01 -2.78
C SER A 36 20.77 -3.56 -1.34
N PHE A 37 20.26 -2.83 -0.34
CA PHE A 37 20.25 -3.22 1.07
C PHE A 37 18.98 -3.92 1.53
N VAL A 38 17.91 -3.91 0.72
CA VAL A 38 16.69 -4.67 0.97
C VAL A 38 16.77 -5.94 0.13
N PRO A 39 16.89 -7.15 0.72
CA PRO A 39 16.95 -8.37 -0.05
C PRO A 39 15.71 -8.47 -0.94
N ASN A 40 15.91 -8.26 -2.24
CA ASN A 40 14.95 -8.53 -3.30
C ASN A 40 13.66 -7.68 -3.29
N CYS A 41 13.81 -6.37 -3.46
CA CYS A 41 12.77 -5.51 -4.05
C CYS A 41 12.59 -5.80 -5.56
N ASN A 42 12.47 -7.06 -5.95
CA ASN A 42 12.07 -7.38 -7.30
C ASN A 42 10.62 -6.93 -7.49
N ASP A 43 10.25 -6.57 -8.73
CA ASP A 43 8.86 -6.36 -9.15
C ASP A 43 7.90 -7.46 -8.65
N GLY A 44 8.43 -8.65 -8.35
CA GLY A 44 7.71 -9.77 -7.74
C GLY A 44 7.10 -9.49 -6.37
N GLY A 45 7.75 -8.74 -5.46
CA GLY A 45 7.19 -8.42 -4.13
C GLY A 45 5.99 -7.49 -4.23
N PHE A 46 6.16 -6.37 -4.93
CA PHE A 46 5.08 -5.42 -5.23
C PHE A 46 3.92 -6.14 -5.93
N THR A 47 4.19 -6.88 -7.00
CA THR A 47 3.17 -7.60 -7.78
C THR A 47 2.40 -8.59 -6.92
N PHE A 48 3.10 -9.35 -6.08
CA PHE A 48 2.49 -10.31 -5.17
C PHE A 48 1.58 -9.61 -4.16
N TRP A 49 2.10 -8.62 -3.42
CA TRP A 49 1.32 -7.95 -2.39
C TRP A 49 0.17 -7.12 -2.95
N SER A 50 0.33 -6.47 -4.11
CA SER A 50 -0.79 -5.82 -4.81
C SER A 50 -1.88 -6.83 -5.17
N LYS A 51 -1.52 -7.98 -5.74
CA LYS A 51 -2.48 -9.05 -6.09
C LYS A 51 -3.28 -9.54 -4.88
N HIS A 52 -2.68 -9.54 -3.68
CA HIS A 52 -3.30 -10.10 -2.48
C HIS A 52 -3.96 -9.07 -1.55
N CYS A 53 -3.47 -7.83 -1.48
CA CYS A 53 -3.96 -6.84 -0.52
C CYS A 53 -4.96 -5.85 -1.14
N VAL A 54 -4.75 -5.43 -2.39
CA VAL A 54 -5.61 -4.44 -3.06
C VAL A 54 -7.05 -4.95 -3.21
N PRO A 55 -7.30 -6.20 -3.67
CA PRO A 55 -8.68 -6.69 -3.78
C PRO A 55 -9.39 -6.81 -2.43
N VAL A 56 -8.65 -7.17 -1.37
CA VAL A 56 -9.20 -7.26 -0.01
C VAL A 56 -9.64 -5.88 0.46
N LEU A 57 -8.75 -4.89 0.43
CA LEU A 57 -9.07 -3.54 0.88
C LEU A 57 -10.18 -2.90 0.02
N SER A 58 -10.13 -3.08 -1.30
CA SER A 58 -11.15 -2.59 -2.23
C SER A 58 -12.53 -3.17 -1.91
N SER A 59 -12.60 -4.48 -1.67
CA SER A 59 -13.85 -5.14 -1.30
C SER A 59 -14.40 -4.61 0.03
N LEU A 60 -13.55 -4.43 1.04
CA LEU A 60 -13.99 -3.91 2.34
C LEU A 60 -14.51 -2.47 2.21
N LEU A 61 -13.77 -1.58 1.54
CA LEU A 61 -14.15 -0.19 1.35
C LEU A 61 -15.45 -0.03 0.56
N ARG A 62 -15.70 -0.89 -0.43
CA ARG A 62 -16.96 -0.91 -1.19
C ARG A 62 -18.13 -1.42 -0.36
N ASN A 63 -17.95 -2.56 0.30
CA ASN A 63 -19.06 -3.27 0.95
C ASN A 63 -19.48 -2.65 2.28
N VAL A 64 -18.59 -1.91 2.96
CA VAL A 64 -18.95 -1.20 4.19
C VAL A 64 -19.90 -0.02 3.94
N GLY A 65 -19.99 0.46 2.69
CA GLY A 65 -20.98 1.46 2.24
C GLY A 65 -20.76 2.89 2.76
N SER A 66 -19.71 3.15 3.54
CA SER A 66 -19.45 4.44 4.16
C SER A 66 -18.47 5.36 3.42
N TYR A 67 -17.80 4.85 2.37
CA TYR A 67 -16.77 5.54 1.59
C TYR A 67 -17.26 5.90 0.19
N THR A 68 -17.04 7.14 -0.27
CA THR A 68 -17.29 7.54 -1.66
C THR A 68 -16.29 6.88 -2.61
N GLU A 69 -16.56 6.88 -3.92
CA GLU A 69 -15.64 6.33 -4.92
C GLU A 69 -14.27 7.02 -4.90
N GLU A 70 -14.24 8.33 -4.68
CA GLU A 70 -13.00 9.12 -4.59
C GLU A 70 -12.21 8.71 -3.35
N GLN A 71 -12.88 8.48 -2.23
CA GLN A 71 -12.24 8.00 -1.00
C GLN A 71 -11.70 6.59 -1.20
N GLN A 72 -12.47 5.70 -1.84
CA GLN A 72 -12.02 4.35 -2.19
C GLN A 72 -10.75 4.40 -3.04
N LYS A 73 -10.74 5.19 -4.11
CA LYS A 73 -9.56 5.39 -4.98
C LYS A 73 -8.37 5.96 -4.20
N SER A 74 -8.60 6.96 -3.35
CA SER A 74 -7.55 7.59 -2.53
C SER A 74 -6.91 6.59 -1.56
N HIS A 75 -7.71 5.77 -0.87
CA HIS A 75 -7.20 4.75 0.05
C HIS A 75 -6.42 3.64 -0.68
N LEU A 76 -6.88 3.19 -1.85
CA LEU A 76 -6.16 2.19 -2.65
C LEU A 76 -4.85 2.75 -3.20
N ALA A 77 -4.86 3.99 -3.69
CA ALA A 77 -3.64 4.67 -4.13
C ALA A 77 -2.65 4.84 -2.97
N PHE A 78 -3.13 5.12 -1.75
CA PHE A 78 -2.26 5.19 -0.57
C PHE A 78 -1.62 3.83 -0.26
N LEU A 79 -2.40 2.74 -0.29
CA LEU A 79 -1.90 1.38 -0.10
C LEU A 79 -0.79 1.03 -1.11
N GLU A 80 -1.02 1.27 -2.40
CA GLU A 80 -0.07 0.92 -3.46
C GLU A 80 1.17 1.81 -3.46
N ASN A 81 1.04 3.10 -3.16
CA ASN A 81 2.16 4.03 -3.25
C ASN A 81 3.05 4.06 -2.01
N TYR A 82 2.51 3.77 -0.82
CA TYR A 82 3.23 3.97 0.44
C TYR A 82 3.41 2.69 1.25
N ILE A 83 2.50 1.73 1.14
CA ILE A 83 2.49 0.56 2.02
C ILE A 83 3.12 -0.64 1.31
N ILE A 84 2.57 -1.06 0.18
CA ILE A 84 2.99 -2.26 -0.57
C ILE A 84 4.50 -2.29 -0.90
N PRO A 85 5.13 -1.17 -1.32
CA PRO A 85 6.57 -1.17 -1.62
C PRO A 85 7.46 -1.59 -0.44
N HIS A 86 6.94 -1.55 0.78
CA HIS A 86 7.68 -1.82 2.02
C HIS A 86 7.23 -3.11 2.71
N MET A 87 6.42 -3.95 2.04
CA MET A 87 5.96 -5.23 2.58
C MET A 87 6.93 -6.39 2.31
N GLY A 88 8.04 -6.12 1.60
CA GLY A 88 9.09 -7.10 1.34
C GLY A 88 8.75 -8.11 0.23
N PRO A 89 9.57 -9.16 0.10
CA PRO A 89 9.34 -10.21 -0.89
C PRO A 89 8.11 -11.07 -0.53
N PRO A 90 7.62 -11.89 -1.47
CA PRO A 90 6.59 -12.89 -1.17
C PRO A 90 7.04 -13.84 -0.05
N PRO A 91 6.10 -14.45 0.70
CA PRO A 91 6.42 -15.37 1.79
C PRO A 91 7.34 -16.51 1.33
N ASP A 92 8.48 -16.64 2.01
CA ASP A 92 9.41 -17.77 1.88
C ASP A 92 9.87 -18.19 3.29
N LYS A 93 10.23 -19.46 3.46
CA LYS A 93 10.67 -20.08 4.72
C LYS A 93 11.93 -19.45 5.29
N THR A 94 12.67 -18.71 4.48
CA THR A 94 13.93 -18.05 4.86
C THR A 94 13.73 -16.67 5.48
N TYR A 95 12.56 -16.04 5.30
CA TYR A 95 12.31 -14.69 5.81
C TYR A 95 11.66 -14.71 7.20
N PRO A 96 11.97 -13.72 8.06
CA PRO A 96 11.27 -13.52 9.31
C PRO A 96 9.77 -13.36 9.07
N ARG A 97 8.97 -14.02 9.92
CA ARG A 97 7.51 -13.87 9.91
C ARG A 97 7.13 -12.66 10.76
N SER A 98 6.21 -11.85 10.24
CA SER A 98 5.64 -10.73 10.97
C SER A 98 4.97 -11.21 12.26
N LEU A 99 5.10 -10.43 13.34
CA LEU A 99 4.36 -10.68 14.57
C LEU A 99 2.92 -10.15 14.52
N LEU A 100 2.58 -9.39 13.47
CA LEU A 100 1.28 -8.75 13.31
C LEU A 100 0.14 -9.77 13.19
N THR A 101 0.38 -10.88 12.47
CA THR A 101 -0.66 -11.84 12.13
C THR A 101 -0.26 -13.28 12.50
N PRO A 102 -1.22 -14.16 12.83
CA PRO A 102 -0.92 -15.56 13.15
C PRO A 102 -0.26 -16.34 12.02
N ASN A 103 -0.48 -15.94 10.76
CA ASN A 103 0.12 -16.57 9.58
C ASN A 103 1.47 -15.93 9.19
N GLY A 104 1.93 -14.91 9.90
CA GLY A 104 3.19 -14.23 9.63
C GLY A 104 3.16 -13.22 8.50
N ALA A 105 1.98 -12.88 7.95
CA ALA A 105 1.81 -11.84 6.95
C ALA A 105 2.00 -10.44 7.56
N PRO A 106 2.69 -9.51 6.87
CA PRO A 106 2.96 -8.17 7.36
C PRO A 106 1.79 -7.19 7.12
N PHE A 107 0.58 -7.68 6.85
CA PHE A 107 -0.59 -6.83 6.60
C PHE A 107 -1.86 -7.49 7.13
N GLU A 108 -2.66 -6.70 7.84
CA GLU A 108 -3.95 -7.09 8.39
C GLU A 108 -4.99 -6.00 8.12
N ALA A 109 -6.15 -6.37 7.59
CA ALA A 109 -7.29 -5.46 7.43
C ALA A 109 -8.38 -5.78 8.45
N SER A 110 -9.05 -4.76 8.97
CA SER A 110 -10.17 -4.90 9.89
C SER A 110 -11.30 -3.91 9.57
N ILE A 111 -12.51 -4.24 10.02
CA ILE A 111 -13.64 -3.31 10.02
C ILE A 111 -13.99 -3.00 11.46
N ASN A 112 -14.20 -1.72 11.75
CA ASN A 112 -14.85 -1.26 12.97
C ASN A 112 -16.33 -0.98 12.68
N PHE A 113 -17.23 -1.78 13.25
CA PHE A 113 -18.67 -1.56 13.21
C PHE A 113 -19.09 -0.70 14.39
N ASN A 114 -19.91 0.33 14.15
CA ASN A 114 -20.43 1.22 15.17
C ASN A 114 -21.96 1.27 15.09
N SER A 115 -22.64 1.22 16.23
CA SER A 115 -24.10 1.34 16.33
C SER A 115 -24.61 2.76 16.05
N SER A 116 -23.78 3.79 16.19
CA SER A 116 -24.15 5.20 16.05
C SER A 116 -23.37 5.96 14.98
N GLY A 117 -22.49 5.29 14.23
CA GLY A 117 -21.58 5.93 13.29
C GLY A 117 -21.33 5.11 12.04
N LYS A 118 -20.65 5.73 11.08
CA LYS A 118 -20.21 5.04 9.86
C LYS A 118 -19.20 3.95 10.22
N ALA A 119 -19.39 2.75 9.68
CA ALA A 119 -18.39 1.70 9.81
C ALA A 119 -17.08 2.13 9.10
N CYS A 120 -15.95 1.74 9.67
CA CYS A 120 -14.64 2.23 9.28
C CYS A 120 -13.72 1.06 8.95
N VAL A 121 -13.08 1.11 7.79
CA VAL A 121 -12.06 0.13 7.39
C VAL A 121 -10.70 0.61 7.90
N ARG A 122 -9.97 -0.29 8.54
CA ARG A 122 -8.61 -0.07 9.01
C ARG A 122 -7.70 -1.12 8.39
N PHE A 123 -6.42 -0.80 8.28
CA PHE A 123 -5.39 -1.80 8.12
C PHE A 123 -4.22 -1.49 9.03
N THR A 124 -3.43 -2.50 9.31
CA THR A 124 -2.15 -2.40 10.00
C THR A 124 -1.14 -3.15 9.16
N PHE A 125 0.10 -2.68 9.15
CA PHE A 125 1.18 -3.34 8.43
C PHE A 125 2.48 -3.23 9.23
N GLU A 126 3.36 -4.21 9.03
CA GLU A 126 4.72 -4.19 9.55
C GLU A 126 5.67 -3.91 8.37
N PRO A 127 6.35 -2.75 8.34
CA PRO A 127 7.32 -2.48 7.28
C PRO A 127 8.52 -3.41 7.40
N VAL A 128 9.12 -3.78 6.27
CA VAL A 128 10.45 -4.38 6.29
C VAL A 128 11.43 -3.37 6.87
N MET A 129 12.09 -3.78 7.94
CA MET A 129 13.11 -3.01 8.62
C MET A 129 14.47 -3.27 7.98
N PRO A 130 15.34 -2.26 7.83
CA PRO A 130 16.69 -2.48 7.37
C PRO A 130 17.47 -3.35 8.37
N GLU A 131 18.27 -4.32 7.90
CA GLU A 131 19.10 -5.18 8.76
C GLU A 131 20.12 -4.38 9.59
N ARG A 132 20.55 -3.23 9.05
CA ARG A 132 21.32 -2.18 9.73
C ARG A 132 20.82 -0.83 9.22
N GLY A 133 20.36 0.05 10.09
CA GLY A 133 19.87 1.37 9.69
C GLY A 133 19.10 2.05 10.81
N SER A 134 18.88 3.35 10.65
CA SER A 134 18.03 4.11 11.57
C SER A 134 16.55 3.89 11.21
N LEU A 135 15.65 4.09 12.16
CA LEU A 135 14.22 4.25 11.84
C LEU A 135 13.96 5.41 10.86
N ALA A 136 14.89 6.35 10.72
CA ALA A 136 14.86 7.38 9.68
C ALA A 136 14.88 6.79 8.24
N ASP A 137 15.47 5.62 8.08
CA ASP A 137 15.57 4.89 6.81
C ASP A 137 14.36 3.97 6.58
N THR A 138 13.31 4.04 7.40
CA THR A 138 12.06 3.28 7.19
C THR A 138 11.07 4.07 6.36
N PRO A 139 9.98 3.44 5.86
CA PRO A 139 8.88 4.20 5.25
C PRO A 139 8.14 5.15 6.18
N ILE A 140 8.35 5.06 7.50
CA ILE A 140 7.53 5.74 8.50
C ILE A 140 7.58 7.27 8.37
N PRO A 141 8.75 7.94 8.25
CA PRO A 141 8.80 9.40 8.11
C PRO A 141 8.05 9.89 6.86
N ARG A 142 8.16 9.16 5.75
CA ARG A 142 7.51 9.54 4.49
C ARG A 142 6.00 9.30 4.50
N ILE A 143 5.55 8.21 5.13
CA ILE A 143 4.14 7.98 5.41
C ILE A 143 3.59 9.10 6.29
N ALA A 144 4.32 9.44 7.36
CA ALA A 144 3.92 10.50 8.28
C ALA A 144 3.80 11.85 7.58
N GLU A 145 4.74 12.20 6.70
CA GLU A 145 4.66 13.39 5.87
C GLU A 145 3.42 13.39 4.97
N ALA A 146 3.17 12.28 4.25
CA ALA A 146 2.04 12.15 3.33
C ALA A 146 0.67 12.33 4.02
N VAL A 147 0.54 11.88 5.27
CA VAL A 147 -0.69 12.04 6.06
C VAL A 147 -0.65 13.22 7.04
N LYS A 148 0.43 14.01 7.02
CA LYS A 148 0.67 15.13 7.95
C LYS A 148 0.58 14.74 9.43
N ALA A 149 1.10 13.56 9.78
CA ALA A 149 1.11 13.05 11.13
C ALA A 149 2.14 13.78 12.02
N ASP A 150 1.78 13.98 13.29
CA ASP A 150 2.71 14.42 14.32
C ASP A 150 3.57 13.25 14.80
N MET A 151 4.89 13.41 14.68
CA MET A 151 5.88 12.38 14.98
C MET A 151 6.55 12.53 16.34
N ARG A 152 6.15 13.48 17.19
CA ARG A 152 6.83 13.74 18.48
C ARG A 152 6.91 12.51 19.39
N TRP A 153 5.76 11.86 19.62
CA TRP A 153 5.68 10.66 20.45
C TRP A 153 6.38 9.47 19.81
N PHE A 154 6.21 9.29 18.50
CA PHE A 154 6.90 8.24 17.76
C PHE A 154 8.42 8.37 17.93
N LYS A 155 8.98 9.57 17.72
CA LYS A 155 10.42 9.85 17.84
C LYS A 155 10.95 9.55 19.24
N GLN A 156 10.18 9.88 20.27
CA GLN A 156 10.56 9.61 21.66
C GLN A 156 10.63 8.10 21.93
N PHE A 157 9.59 7.34 21.58
CA PHE A 157 9.59 5.89 21.81
C PHE A 157 10.57 5.16 20.90
N SER A 158 10.74 5.60 19.65
CA SER A 158 11.71 5.00 18.74
C SER A 158 13.12 5.07 19.30
N ALA A 159 13.51 6.20 19.88
CA ALA A 159 14.84 6.38 20.45
C ALA A 159 15.08 5.53 21.71
N GLU A 160 14.01 5.13 22.41
CA GLU A 160 14.08 4.29 23.61
C GLU A 160 14.11 2.80 23.27
N TYR A 161 13.27 2.35 22.34
CA TYR A 161 13.06 0.92 22.06
C TYR A 161 13.82 0.40 20.83
N PHE A 162 14.32 1.30 19.97
CA PHE A 162 15.06 0.95 18.75
C PHE A 162 16.34 1.82 18.62
N PRO A 163 17.31 1.67 19.55
CA PRO A 163 18.55 2.45 19.56
C PRO A 163 19.52 2.09 18.43
#